data_AF-A0A1J9QZ87-F1
#
_entry.id   AF-A0A1J9QZ87-F1
#
_cell.length_a   1.000
_cell.length_b   1.000
_cell.length_c   1.000
_cell.angle_alpha   90.00
_cell.angle_beta   90.00
_cell.angle_gamma   90.00
#
_symmetry.space_group_name_H-M   'P 1'
#
loop_
_entity.id
_entity.type
_entity.pdbx_description
1 polymer ?
#
loop_
_entity_poly.entity_id
_entity_poly.type
_entity_poly.pdbx_seq_one_letter_code
_entity_poly.pdbx_strand_id
1 'polypeptide(L)'
;MASADRPTILFLCLDEAEEHALYSLHEDVTSSIKERAHVLVATTPAKALAHLNAAAAARPSVVLIGDGALTRSPGEEVGITGHNNRIKDEERKQYGLVYAALGFYVRAGGVAIFCEQFSSTASLPHMEMVFSTAFDLPWKAHAYHRSTFVLRPENVRRMTAQAAELASECSQKGVTLAGVAEKDRLYVPTRDSHVESFVFAPAPIGQDETPMAWAEVGEGMVGYVGDVNHEEEGEKVLLAMCGL
;
A
#
# COMPACT_ATOMS: atom_id res chain seq x y z
N MET A 1 -1.25 18.50 27.99
CA MET A 1 -2.09 17.43 27.40
C MET A 1 -1.18 16.22 27.28
N ALA A 2 -1.63 15.05 27.75
CA ALA A 2 -0.79 13.85 27.78
C ALA A 2 -0.25 13.56 26.37
N SER A 3 1.07 13.39 26.26
CA SER A 3 1.69 12.80 25.08
C SER A 3 1.08 11.40 24.92
N ALA A 4 0.10 11.25 24.03
CA ALA A 4 -0.30 9.93 23.57
C ALA A 4 0.96 9.26 23.01
N ASP A 5 1.26 8.04 23.45
CA ASP A 5 2.39 7.29 22.90
C ASP A 5 2.27 7.29 21.38
N ARG A 6 3.32 7.76 20.70
CA ARG A 6 3.32 7.84 19.24
C ARG A 6 3.18 6.43 18.67
N PRO A 7 2.31 6.21 17.66
CA PRO A 7 2.15 4.89 17.07
C PRO A 7 3.48 4.41 16.48
N THR A 8 3.70 3.10 16.47
CA THR A 8 4.87 2.52 15.81
C THR A 8 4.48 2.03 14.42
N ILE A 9 5.13 2.55 13.39
CA ILE A 9 4.87 2.19 11.99
C ILE A 9 6.09 1.47 11.43
N LEU A 10 5.86 0.31 10.82
CA LEU A 10 6.90 -0.49 10.17
C LEU A 10 6.80 -0.32 8.65
N PHE A 11 7.87 0.13 8.01
CA PHE A 11 8.02 0.06 6.56
C PHE A 11 8.71 -1.25 6.16
N LEU A 12 8.08 -1.99 5.23
CA LEU A 12 8.67 -3.13 4.54
C LEU A 12 9.24 -2.67 3.20
N CYS A 13 10.55 -2.69 3.08
CA CYS A 13 11.30 -2.24 1.90
C CYS A 13 12.28 -3.35 1.49
N LEU A 14 11.75 -4.45 0.97
CA LEU A 14 12.50 -5.69 0.77
C LEU A 14 13.21 -5.78 -0.60
N ASP A 15 12.87 -4.93 -1.56
CA ASP A 15 13.54 -4.85 -2.87
C ASP A 15 14.68 -3.84 -2.88
N GLU A 16 14.51 -2.73 -2.17
CA GLU A 16 15.46 -1.64 -2.16
C GLU A 16 16.71 -2.03 -1.35
N ALA A 17 17.87 -1.97 -2.00
CA ALA A 17 19.15 -2.34 -1.37
C ALA A 17 19.57 -1.33 -0.27
N GLU A 18 18.98 -0.13 -0.26
CA GLU A 18 19.37 0.96 0.63
C GLU A 18 18.13 1.73 1.12
N GLU A 19 18.09 1.96 2.44
CA GLU A 19 17.07 2.77 3.13
C GLU A 19 16.88 4.16 2.52
N HIS A 20 17.92 4.69 1.86
CA HIS A 20 17.96 6.03 1.27
C HIS A 20 17.02 6.23 0.07
N ALA A 21 16.78 5.20 -0.72
CA ALA A 21 15.97 5.36 -1.93
C ALA A 21 14.47 5.51 -1.59
N LEU A 22 14.00 4.86 -0.52
CA LEU A 22 12.69 5.10 0.10
C LEU A 22 12.48 6.57 0.50
N TYR A 23 13.52 7.23 1.03
CA TYR A 23 13.41 8.61 1.50
C TYR A 23 13.58 9.66 0.40
N SER A 24 14.18 9.31 -0.73
CA SER A 24 14.50 10.27 -1.80
C SER A 24 13.32 10.60 -2.72
N LEU A 25 12.35 9.70 -2.85
CA LEU A 25 11.18 9.88 -3.71
C LEU A 25 9.92 10.32 -2.93
N HIS A 26 9.96 10.21 -1.60
CA HIS A 26 8.78 10.31 -0.72
C HIS A 26 9.07 11.16 0.53
N GLU A 27 9.93 12.18 0.37
CA GLU A 27 10.45 12.96 1.51
C GLU A 27 9.31 13.61 2.31
N ASP A 28 8.25 14.09 1.66
CA ASP A 28 7.14 14.80 2.30
C ASP A 28 6.28 13.88 3.18
N VAL A 29 5.69 12.81 2.61
CA VAL A 29 4.89 11.85 3.41
C VAL A 29 5.73 11.14 4.47
N THR A 30 6.97 10.78 4.16
CA THR A 30 7.83 10.08 5.12
C THR A 30 8.26 11.00 6.27
N SER A 31 8.55 12.26 5.99
CA SER A 31 8.84 13.26 7.03
C SER A 31 7.61 13.46 7.92
N SER A 32 6.43 13.58 7.32
CA SER A 32 5.18 13.72 8.05
C SER A 32 4.87 12.53 8.96
N ILE A 33 5.20 11.31 8.53
CA ILE A 33 5.11 10.10 9.35
C ILE A 33 6.15 10.13 10.48
N LYS A 34 7.41 10.47 10.19
CA LYS A 34 8.50 10.55 11.19
C LYS A 34 8.28 11.62 12.25
N GLU A 35 7.49 12.64 11.98
CA GLU A 35 7.12 13.64 12.97
C GLU A 35 6.06 13.12 13.95
N ARG A 36 5.19 12.20 13.50
CA ARG A 36 3.99 11.76 14.24
C ARG A 36 4.07 10.32 14.78
N ALA A 37 4.96 9.48 14.26
CA ALA A 37 5.08 8.05 14.60
C ALA A 37 6.53 7.61 14.88
N HIS A 38 6.72 6.56 15.67
CA HIS A 38 8.00 5.85 15.72
C HIS A 38 8.14 4.97 14.49
N VAL A 39 9.14 5.24 13.65
CA VAL A 39 9.33 4.54 12.38
C VAL A 39 10.36 3.43 12.52
N LEU A 40 9.97 2.23 12.10
CA LEU A 40 10.83 1.06 11.94
C LEU A 40 10.95 0.74 10.44
N VAL A 41 12.08 0.19 10.03
CA VAL A 41 12.30 -0.25 8.65
C VAL A 41 12.83 -1.67 8.62
N ALA A 42 12.21 -2.53 7.83
CA ALA A 42 12.69 -3.87 7.54
C ALA A 42 13.10 -3.98 6.07
N THR A 43 14.41 -4.13 5.86
CA THR A 43 15.01 -4.31 4.52
C THR A 43 15.30 -5.78 4.18
N THR A 44 14.98 -6.69 5.09
CA THR A 44 15.15 -8.14 4.90
C THR A 44 13.96 -8.91 5.49
N PRO A 45 13.63 -10.10 4.96
CA PRO A 45 12.54 -10.94 5.48
C PRO A 45 12.72 -11.29 6.96
N ALA A 46 13.95 -11.57 7.40
CA ALA A 46 14.24 -11.88 8.78
C ALA A 46 13.88 -10.72 9.73
N LYS A 47 14.20 -9.48 9.36
CA LYS A 47 13.81 -8.29 10.12
C LYS A 47 12.29 -8.10 10.10
N ALA A 48 11.66 -8.25 8.94
CA ALA A 48 10.21 -8.14 8.81
C ALA A 48 9.49 -9.15 9.74
N LEU A 49 9.91 -10.42 9.71
CA LEU A 49 9.38 -11.47 10.56
C LEU A 49 9.63 -11.20 12.05
N ALA A 50 10.78 -10.64 12.42
CA ALA A 50 11.06 -10.29 13.81
C ALA A 50 10.08 -9.22 14.34
N HIS A 51 9.77 -8.20 13.55
CA HIS A 51 8.81 -7.17 13.94
C HIS A 51 7.35 -7.67 13.93
N LEU A 52 6.95 -8.44 12.92
CA LEU A 52 5.59 -8.98 12.81
C LEU A 52 5.27 -9.98 13.94
N ASN A 53 6.26 -10.79 14.33
CA ASN A 53 6.12 -11.77 15.41
C ASN A 53 6.45 -11.21 16.79
N ALA A 54 6.74 -9.91 16.91
CA ALA A 54 6.98 -9.29 18.20
C ALA A 54 5.77 -9.45 19.14
N ALA A 55 6.06 -9.44 20.44
CA ALA A 55 5.03 -9.42 21.47
C ALA A 55 4.11 -8.20 21.28
N ALA A 56 2.84 -8.31 21.67
CA ALA A 56 1.83 -7.29 21.40
C ALA A 56 2.24 -5.86 21.79
N ALA A 57 2.95 -5.70 22.93
CA ALA A 57 3.41 -4.39 23.41
C ALA A 57 4.52 -3.74 22.57
N ALA A 58 5.23 -4.51 21.75
CA ALA A 58 6.33 -4.05 20.89
C ALA A 58 5.99 -4.19 19.40
N ARG A 59 4.77 -4.59 19.07
CA ARG A 59 4.31 -4.83 17.71
C ARG A 59 3.90 -3.51 17.06
N PRO A 60 4.26 -3.26 15.79
CA PRO A 60 3.83 -2.05 15.09
C PRO A 60 2.31 -1.99 14.99
N SER A 61 1.74 -0.79 15.12
CA SER A 61 0.31 -0.54 14.93
C SER A 61 -0.08 -0.53 13.45
N VAL A 62 0.86 -0.20 12.57
CA VAL A 62 0.68 -0.16 11.12
C VAL A 62 1.91 -0.72 10.42
N VAL A 63 1.71 -1.49 9.36
CA VAL A 63 2.74 -1.99 8.46
C VAL A 63 2.50 -1.42 7.07
N LEU A 64 3.47 -0.67 6.55
CA LEU A 64 3.49 -0.13 5.21
C LEU A 64 4.31 -1.06 4.31
N ILE A 65 3.70 -1.57 3.25
CA ILE A 65 4.35 -2.38 2.23
C ILE A 65 4.72 -1.41 1.09
N GLY A 66 5.96 -0.93 1.13
CA GLY A 66 6.42 0.16 0.26
C GLY A 66 6.94 -0.29 -1.10
N ASP A 67 7.24 -1.58 -1.28
CA ASP A 67 7.76 -2.10 -2.54
C ASP A 67 7.18 -3.47 -2.94
N GLY A 68 7.32 -3.77 -4.22
CA GLY A 68 6.78 -4.94 -4.88
C GLY A 68 7.57 -6.23 -4.66
N ALA A 69 8.56 -6.26 -3.75
CA ALA A 69 9.39 -7.44 -3.50
C ALA A 69 8.52 -8.65 -3.17
N LEU A 70 7.56 -8.34 -2.31
CA LEU A 70 6.41 -9.12 -1.94
C LEU A 70 5.46 -9.40 -3.11
N THR A 71 5.85 -9.37 -4.37
CA THR A 71 5.05 -9.95 -5.46
C THR A 71 5.91 -10.67 -6.48
N ARG A 72 7.23 -10.76 -6.25
CA ARG A 72 8.16 -11.35 -7.21
C ARG A 72 8.22 -12.85 -7.04
N SER A 73 8.11 -13.58 -8.14
CA SER A 73 8.33 -15.03 -8.13
C SER A 73 9.81 -15.38 -7.93
N PRO A 74 10.14 -16.49 -7.24
CA PRO A 74 11.49 -17.05 -7.27
C PRO A 74 11.90 -17.36 -8.72
N GLY A 75 12.94 -16.68 -9.22
CA GLY A 75 13.43 -16.85 -10.59
C GLY A 75 12.86 -15.90 -11.65
N GLU A 76 11.98 -14.95 -11.27
CA GLU A 76 11.60 -13.85 -12.16
C GLU A 76 12.82 -12.92 -12.33
N GLU A 77 13.35 -12.84 -13.57
CA GLU A 77 14.46 -11.93 -13.90
C GLU A 77 14.03 -10.50 -13.57
N VAL A 78 14.79 -9.84 -12.70
CA VAL A 78 14.67 -8.41 -12.50
C VAL A 78 15.06 -7.78 -13.83
N GLY A 79 14.11 -7.11 -14.52
CA GLY A 79 14.35 -6.55 -15.85
C GLY A 79 15.64 -5.71 -15.93
N ILE A 80 16.15 -5.52 -17.15
CA ILE A 80 17.34 -4.79 -17.69
C ILE A 80 18.39 -4.18 -16.70
N THR A 81 18.02 -3.67 -15.53
CA THR A 81 18.89 -3.19 -14.44
C THR A 81 19.22 -4.23 -13.35
N GLY A 82 18.64 -5.44 -13.43
CA GLY A 82 18.76 -6.51 -12.45
C GLY A 82 20.19 -6.99 -12.20
N HIS A 83 20.83 -6.48 -11.16
CA HIS A 83 22.06 -7.08 -10.63
C HIS A 83 21.72 -8.45 -10.05
N ASN A 84 22.34 -9.52 -10.57
CA ASN A 84 22.25 -10.88 -10.03
C ASN A 84 22.73 -10.92 -8.58
N ASN A 85 21.84 -10.67 -7.63
CA ASN A 85 22.15 -10.68 -6.21
C ASN A 85 21.69 -11.99 -5.59
N ARG A 86 22.59 -12.97 -5.51
CA ARG A 86 22.33 -14.30 -4.90
C ARG A 86 21.82 -14.22 -3.46
N ILE A 87 22.12 -13.14 -2.73
CA ILE A 87 21.58 -12.91 -1.38
C ILE A 87 20.07 -12.67 -1.45
N LYS A 88 19.61 -11.87 -2.42
CA LYS A 88 18.19 -11.62 -2.64
C LYS A 88 17.45 -12.88 -3.07
N ASP A 89 18.08 -13.80 -3.79
CA ASP A 89 17.47 -15.08 -4.16
C ASP A 89 17.17 -15.97 -2.94
N GLU A 90 18.09 -16.02 -1.97
CA GLU A 90 17.85 -16.76 -0.72
C GLU A 90 16.82 -16.06 0.18
N GLU A 91 16.79 -14.72 0.20
CA GLU A 91 15.76 -13.95 0.89
C GLU A 91 14.37 -14.17 0.29
N ARG A 92 14.24 -14.21 -1.05
CA ARG A 92 12.96 -14.46 -1.74
C ARG A 92 12.28 -15.75 -1.30
N LYS A 93 13.04 -16.78 -0.93
CA LYS A 93 12.48 -18.04 -0.39
C LYS A 93 11.70 -17.83 0.90
N GLN A 94 11.94 -16.74 1.63
CA GLN A 94 11.27 -16.40 2.87
C GLN A 94 10.07 -15.46 2.68
N TYR A 95 9.85 -14.89 1.49
CA TYR A 95 8.73 -13.96 1.27
C TYR A 95 7.40 -14.63 1.56
N GLY A 96 7.25 -15.92 1.18
CA GLY A 96 6.14 -16.79 1.59
C GLY A 96 5.77 -16.69 3.08
N LEU A 97 6.79 -16.68 3.95
CA LEU A 97 6.62 -16.57 5.40
C LEU A 97 6.22 -15.16 5.82
N VAL A 98 6.74 -14.13 5.14
CA VAL A 98 6.39 -12.72 5.41
C VAL A 98 4.91 -12.47 5.12
N TYR A 99 4.35 -12.96 4.01
CA TYR A 99 2.91 -12.79 3.76
C TYR A 99 2.04 -13.54 4.75
N ALA A 100 2.42 -14.76 5.10
CA ALA A 100 1.69 -15.53 6.09
C ALA A 100 1.66 -14.78 7.42
N ALA A 101 2.81 -14.24 7.85
CA ALA A 101 2.92 -13.41 9.05
C ALA A 101 2.09 -12.11 8.94
N LEU A 102 2.08 -11.43 7.78
CA LEU A 102 1.22 -10.28 7.52
C LEU A 102 -0.26 -10.61 7.63
N GLY A 103 -0.70 -11.73 7.05
CA GLY A 103 -2.07 -12.19 7.15
C GLY A 103 -2.49 -12.49 8.59
N PHE A 104 -1.63 -13.14 9.38
CA PHE A 104 -1.88 -13.34 10.82
C PHE A 104 -1.89 -12.02 11.60
N TYR A 105 -0.96 -11.12 11.30
CA TYR A 105 -0.87 -9.80 11.90
C TYR A 105 -2.16 -9.00 11.70
N VAL A 106 -2.66 -8.93 10.46
CA VAL A 106 -3.89 -8.21 10.13
C VAL A 106 -5.11 -8.87 10.77
N ARG A 107 -5.26 -10.20 10.65
CA ARG A 107 -6.40 -10.90 11.24
C ARG A 107 -6.51 -10.73 12.76
N ALA A 108 -5.38 -10.47 13.44
CA ALA A 108 -5.30 -10.21 14.88
C ALA A 108 -5.43 -8.71 15.25
N GLY A 109 -5.92 -7.86 14.36
CA GLY A 109 -6.17 -6.43 14.62
C GLY A 109 -5.13 -5.46 14.04
N GLY A 110 -4.12 -5.97 13.34
CA GLY A 110 -3.11 -5.13 12.69
C GLY A 110 -3.61 -4.43 11.43
N VAL A 111 -2.89 -3.39 11.01
CA VAL A 111 -3.16 -2.65 9.77
C VAL A 111 -2.01 -2.85 8.78
N ALA A 112 -2.30 -3.36 7.59
CA ALA A 112 -1.33 -3.49 6.50
C ALA A 112 -1.74 -2.63 5.31
N ILE A 113 -0.86 -1.77 4.81
CA ILE A 113 -1.17 -0.83 3.72
C ILE A 113 -0.16 -1.04 2.59
N PHE A 114 -0.64 -1.31 1.39
CA PHE A 114 0.14 -1.38 0.17
C PHE A 114 0.20 0.02 -0.46
N CYS A 115 1.38 0.62 -0.54
CA CYS A 115 1.55 2.03 -0.89
C CYS A 115 2.95 2.33 -1.47
N GLU A 116 3.24 3.61 -1.69
CA GLU A 116 4.53 4.09 -2.20
C GLU A 116 4.91 3.43 -3.53
N GLN A 117 6.10 2.84 -3.63
CA GLN A 117 6.58 2.18 -4.84
C GLN A 117 5.92 0.83 -5.10
N PHE A 118 5.03 0.33 -4.23
CA PHE A 118 4.42 -0.98 -4.39
C PHE A 118 3.72 -1.12 -5.75
N SER A 119 2.86 -0.18 -6.12
CA SER A 119 2.12 -0.18 -7.39
C SER A 119 3.06 -0.14 -8.61
N SER A 120 4.20 0.56 -8.49
CA SER A 120 5.22 0.71 -9.54
C SER A 120 6.14 -0.49 -9.71
N THR A 121 6.42 -1.22 -8.62
CA THR A 121 7.48 -2.24 -8.57
C THR A 121 6.95 -3.66 -8.41
N ALA A 122 5.65 -3.81 -8.16
CA ALA A 122 4.99 -5.10 -8.04
C ALA A 122 4.84 -5.82 -9.39
N SER A 123 4.96 -7.15 -9.36
CA SER A 123 4.52 -8.03 -10.43
C SER A 123 2.99 -8.11 -10.38
N LEU A 124 2.31 -7.40 -11.28
CA LEU A 124 0.84 -7.31 -11.33
C LEU A 124 0.12 -8.68 -11.27
N PRO A 125 0.58 -9.75 -11.97
CA PRO A 125 -0.06 -11.07 -11.88
C PRO A 125 0.00 -11.68 -10.48
N HIS A 126 1.04 -11.37 -9.71
CA HIS A 126 1.26 -11.93 -8.38
C HIS A 126 0.65 -11.06 -7.27
N MET A 127 0.28 -9.81 -7.55
CA MET A 127 -0.49 -8.98 -6.61
C MET A 127 -1.80 -9.68 -6.21
N GLU A 128 -2.54 -10.23 -7.18
CA GLU A 128 -3.78 -10.98 -6.92
C GLU A 128 -3.53 -12.19 -6.00
N MET A 129 -2.42 -12.90 -6.20
CA MET A 129 -2.05 -14.03 -5.36
C MET A 129 -1.79 -13.60 -3.91
N VAL A 130 -1.13 -12.46 -3.69
CA VAL A 130 -0.92 -11.92 -2.34
C VAL A 130 -2.24 -11.55 -1.68
N PHE A 131 -3.11 -10.81 -2.37
CA PHE A 131 -4.39 -10.39 -1.82
C PHE A 131 -5.29 -11.58 -1.46
N SER A 132 -5.41 -12.55 -2.36
CA SER A 132 -6.26 -13.72 -2.14
C SER A 132 -5.70 -14.67 -1.07
N THR A 133 -4.41 -14.98 -1.08
CA THR A 133 -3.85 -16.00 -0.17
C THR A 133 -3.61 -15.49 1.24
N ALA A 134 -3.11 -14.26 1.39
CA ALA A 134 -2.78 -13.71 2.70
C ALA A 134 -3.99 -13.09 3.39
N PHE A 135 -4.92 -12.51 2.63
CA PHE A 135 -6.00 -11.66 3.15
C PHE A 135 -7.42 -12.11 2.76
N ASP A 136 -7.56 -13.12 1.90
CA ASP A 136 -8.86 -13.56 1.35
C ASP A 136 -9.61 -12.43 0.62
N LEU A 137 -8.85 -11.51 0.01
CA LEU A 137 -9.40 -10.38 -0.75
C LEU A 137 -9.42 -10.71 -2.24
N PRO A 138 -10.54 -10.48 -2.95
CA PRO A 138 -10.67 -10.74 -4.39
C PRO A 138 -10.03 -9.65 -5.26
N TRP A 139 -9.13 -8.86 -4.69
CA TRP A 139 -8.53 -7.68 -5.32
C TRP A 139 -7.59 -8.10 -6.43
N LYS A 140 -7.66 -7.38 -7.54
CA LYS A 140 -6.80 -7.59 -8.71
C LYS A 140 -6.26 -6.26 -9.19
N ALA A 141 -4.99 -6.22 -9.58
CA ALA A 141 -4.50 -5.11 -10.39
C ALA A 141 -5.36 -4.99 -11.66
N HIS A 142 -5.75 -3.79 -12.02
CA HIS A 142 -6.67 -3.54 -13.12
C HIS A 142 -6.04 -2.69 -14.22
N ALA A 143 -6.14 -1.37 -14.13
CA ALA A 143 -5.66 -0.46 -15.16
C ALA A 143 -4.56 0.45 -14.61
N TYR A 144 -3.69 0.93 -15.49
CA TYR A 144 -2.68 1.94 -15.16
C TYR A 144 -2.94 3.17 -16.00
N HIS A 145 -3.45 4.22 -15.36
CA HIS A 145 -3.78 5.48 -16.04
C HIS A 145 -3.79 6.64 -15.05
N ARG A 146 -3.90 7.86 -15.58
CA ARG A 146 -4.31 9.02 -14.80
C ARG A 146 -5.80 9.24 -15.03
N SER A 147 -6.54 9.51 -13.96
CA SER A 147 -7.92 9.98 -14.03
C SER A 147 -8.31 10.72 -12.76
N THR A 148 -9.47 11.35 -12.81
CA THR A 148 -10.13 11.96 -11.66
C THR A 148 -11.09 10.96 -11.01
N PHE A 149 -11.00 10.81 -9.70
CA PHE A 149 -11.85 9.94 -8.88
C PHE A 149 -12.52 10.75 -7.78
N VAL A 150 -13.72 10.33 -7.36
CA VAL A 150 -14.53 11.01 -6.36
C VAL A 150 -14.60 10.16 -5.09
N LEU A 151 -14.44 10.81 -3.94
CA LEU A 151 -14.50 10.19 -2.63
C LEU A 151 -15.89 9.59 -2.38
N ARG A 152 -15.94 8.45 -1.68
CA ARG A 152 -17.16 7.88 -1.09
C ARG A 152 -17.20 8.18 0.41
N PRO A 153 -17.89 9.25 0.86
CA PRO A 153 -17.89 9.66 2.25
C PRO A 153 -18.44 8.59 3.22
N GLU A 154 -19.29 7.69 2.73
CA GLU A 154 -19.81 6.56 3.49
C GLU A 154 -18.73 5.52 3.82
N ASN A 155 -17.71 5.39 2.97
CA ASN A 155 -16.67 4.35 3.08
C ASN A 155 -15.49 4.79 3.96
N VAL A 156 -15.29 6.09 4.14
CA VAL A 156 -14.26 6.65 5.04
C VAL A 156 -14.65 6.61 6.52
N ARG A 157 -15.90 6.24 6.86
CA ARG A 157 -16.39 6.17 8.25
C ARG A 157 -15.59 5.21 9.13
N ARG A 158 -14.90 4.25 8.51
CA ARG A 158 -14.03 3.26 9.17
C ARG A 158 -12.57 3.70 9.29
N MET A 159 -12.25 4.90 8.79
CA MET A 159 -10.95 5.53 8.96
C MET A 159 -10.98 6.45 10.19
N THR A 160 -9.82 6.99 10.57
CA THR A 160 -9.71 7.88 11.74
C THR A 160 -10.38 9.24 11.51
N ALA A 161 -10.39 10.10 12.53
CA ALA A 161 -11.03 11.43 12.46
C ALA A 161 -10.45 12.31 11.32
N GLN A 162 -9.19 12.10 10.94
CA GLN A 162 -8.50 12.75 9.84
C GLN A 162 -9.13 12.45 8.47
N ALA A 163 -9.95 11.41 8.37
CA ALA A 163 -10.66 11.09 7.14
C ALA A 163 -11.69 12.16 6.73
N ALA A 164 -12.08 13.04 7.65
CA ALA A 164 -12.91 14.21 7.35
C ALA A 164 -12.18 15.28 6.54
N GLU A 165 -10.85 15.23 6.47
CA GLU A 165 -10.00 16.19 5.74
C GLU A 165 -9.66 15.71 4.31
N LEU A 166 -10.12 14.52 3.93
CA LEU A 166 -9.89 13.97 2.60
C LEU A 166 -10.63 14.79 1.53
N ALA A 167 -9.95 15.05 0.42
CA ALA A 167 -10.51 15.79 -0.70
C ALA A 167 -11.70 15.04 -1.29
N SER A 168 -12.76 15.77 -1.68
CA SER A 168 -13.94 15.17 -2.31
C SER A 168 -13.65 14.53 -3.67
N GLU A 169 -12.56 14.94 -4.31
CA GLU A 169 -12.05 14.42 -5.57
C GLU A 169 -10.51 14.40 -5.55
N CYS A 170 -9.90 13.53 -6.35
CA CYS A 170 -8.47 13.53 -6.59
C CYS A 170 -8.19 13.19 -8.06
N SER A 171 -7.17 13.83 -8.66
CA SER A 171 -6.59 13.40 -9.93
C SER A 171 -5.28 12.70 -9.64
N GLN A 172 -5.22 11.39 -9.90
CA GLN A 172 -4.04 10.60 -9.59
C GLN A 172 -3.62 9.73 -10.76
N LYS A 173 -2.31 9.50 -10.89
CA LYS A 173 -1.77 8.52 -11.83
C LYS A 173 -1.35 7.29 -11.05
N GLY A 174 -2.01 6.18 -11.32
CA GLY A 174 -1.79 4.99 -10.52
C GLY A 174 -2.28 3.71 -11.15
N VAL A 175 -1.96 2.61 -10.48
CA VAL A 175 -2.55 1.30 -10.76
C VAL A 175 -3.85 1.21 -9.95
N THR A 176 -4.96 0.91 -10.62
CA THR A 176 -6.25 0.72 -9.95
C THR A 176 -6.47 -0.75 -9.60
N LEU A 177 -7.37 -1.00 -8.65
CA LEU A 177 -7.85 -2.32 -8.30
C LEU A 177 -9.26 -2.57 -8.86
N ALA A 178 -9.45 -3.79 -9.36
CA ALA A 178 -10.76 -4.37 -9.61
C ALA A 178 -11.11 -5.41 -8.53
N GLY A 179 -12.38 -5.79 -8.46
CA GLY A 179 -12.88 -6.79 -7.51
C GLY A 179 -13.04 -6.30 -6.08
N VAL A 180 -12.65 -5.06 -5.77
CA VAL A 180 -12.88 -4.44 -4.46
C VAL A 180 -14.38 -4.30 -4.22
N ALA A 181 -14.89 -4.73 -3.06
CA ALA A 181 -16.30 -4.58 -2.71
C ALA A 181 -16.68 -3.10 -2.61
N GLU A 182 -17.91 -2.73 -2.96
CA GLU A 182 -18.31 -1.31 -3.03
C GLU A 182 -18.07 -0.54 -1.72
N LYS A 183 -18.31 -1.18 -0.57
CA LYS A 183 -18.08 -0.61 0.76
C LYS A 183 -16.60 -0.31 1.08
N ASP A 184 -15.67 -0.94 0.35
CA ASP A 184 -14.23 -0.88 0.60
C ASP A 184 -13.50 0.04 -0.41
N ARG A 185 -14.22 0.65 -1.37
CA ARG A 185 -13.65 1.60 -2.35
C ARG A 185 -13.67 3.01 -1.78
N LEU A 186 -12.53 3.62 -1.53
CA LEU A 186 -12.48 4.97 -0.97
C LEU A 186 -12.80 6.03 -2.02
N TYR A 187 -12.22 5.88 -3.21
CA TYR A 187 -12.44 6.77 -4.34
C TYR A 187 -12.95 5.95 -5.52
N VAL A 188 -13.89 6.49 -6.30
CA VAL A 188 -14.42 5.80 -7.48
C VAL A 188 -14.47 6.72 -8.68
N PRO A 189 -14.36 6.16 -9.89
CA PRO A 189 -14.65 6.91 -11.10
C PRO A 189 -16.12 7.33 -11.14
N THR A 190 -16.37 8.41 -11.86
CA THR A 190 -17.71 8.86 -12.24
C THR A 190 -17.92 8.65 -13.74
N ARG A 191 -19.13 8.94 -14.24
CA ARG A 191 -19.42 8.89 -15.67
C ARG A 191 -18.60 9.90 -16.49
N ASP A 192 -18.12 10.97 -15.85
CA ASP A 192 -17.32 12.02 -16.48
C ASP A 192 -15.81 11.74 -16.37
N SER A 193 -15.42 10.74 -15.57
CA SER A 193 -14.03 10.32 -15.43
C SER A 193 -13.53 9.70 -16.74
N HIS A 194 -12.33 10.11 -17.14
CA HIS A 194 -11.67 9.69 -18.37
C HIS A 194 -10.17 9.57 -18.14
N VAL A 195 -9.50 8.80 -18.99
CA VAL A 195 -8.05 8.75 -19.04
C VAL A 195 -7.52 10.13 -19.42
N GLU A 196 -6.68 10.68 -18.55
CA GLU A 196 -5.98 11.95 -18.75
C GLU A 196 -4.60 11.68 -19.37
N SER A 197 -4.35 12.22 -20.57
CA SER A 197 -3.09 12.02 -21.29
C SER A 197 -2.68 13.29 -22.03
N PHE A 198 -1.37 13.57 -22.04
CA PHE A 198 -0.79 14.64 -22.85
C PHE A 198 -0.66 14.28 -24.34
N VAL A 199 -0.82 13.01 -24.70
CA VAL A 199 -0.55 12.50 -26.06
C VAL A 199 -1.81 11.89 -26.69
N PHE A 200 -2.66 11.25 -25.89
CA PHE A 200 -3.87 10.58 -26.36
C PHE A 200 -5.12 11.38 -26.01
N ALA A 201 -6.15 11.26 -26.85
CA ALA A 201 -7.45 11.86 -26.55
C ALA A 201 -8.09 11.21 -25.30
N PRO A 202 -8.90 11.97 -24.53
CA PRO A 202 -9.67 11.43 -23.43
C PRO A 202 -10.48 10.19 -23.83
N ALA A 203 -10.40 9.14 -23.02
CA ALA A 203 -11.18 7.92 -23.17
C ALA A 203 -11.91 7.62 -21.85
N PRO A 204 -13.22 7.26 -21.87
CA PRO A 204 -13.94 6.89 -20.66
C PRO A 204 -13.28 5.71 -19.94
N ILE A 205 -13.37 5.70 -18.60
CA ILE A 205 -12.85 4.60 -17.78
C ILE A 205 -13.95 3.72 -17.19
N GLY A 206 -13.57 2.47 -16.87
CA GLY A 206 -14.47 1.51 -16.24
C GLY A 206 -14.97 2.04 -14.90
N GLN A 207 -16.21 1.70 -14.51
CA GLN A 207 -16.81 2.18 -13.27
C GLN A 207 -16.58 1.22 -12.09
N ASP A 208 -15.91 0.10 -12.35
CA ASP A 208 -15.69 -1.01 -11.43
C ASP A 208 -14.28 -1.04 -10.83
N GLU A 209 -13.49 0.01 -11.05
CA GLU A 209 -12.16 0.18 -10.50
C GLU A 209 -12.10 1.15 -9.31
N THR A 210 -11.06 1.03 -8.49
CA THR A 210 -10.74 1.98 -7.43
C THR A 210 -9.23 2.18 -7.34
N PRO A 211 -8.73 3.41 -7.22
CA PRO A 211 -7.30 3.64 -7.01
C PRO A 211 -6.89 3.44 -5.54
N MET A 212 -7.86 3.49 -4.62
CA MET A 212 -7.63 3.43 -3.18
C MET A 212 -8.68 2.55 -2.50
N ALA A 213 -8.24 1.59 -1.70
CA ALA A 213 -9.13 0.62 -1.06
C ALA A 213 -8.84 0.49 0.44
N TRP A 214 -9.88 0.20 1.21
CA TRP A 214 -9.84 0.03 2.66
C TRP A 214 -10.81 -1.07 3.09
N ALA A 215 -10.28 -2.27 3.34
CA ALA A 215 -11.07 -3.46 3.66
C ALA A 215 -10.75 -4.03 5.05
N GLU A 216 -11.78 -4.60 5.67
CA GLU A 216 -11.67 -5.37 6.91
C GLU A 216 -11.20 -6.79 6.61
N VAL A 217 -10.24 -7.29 7.40
CA VAL A 217 -9.74 -8.66 7.31
C VAL A 217 -9.53 -9.18 8.73
N GLY A 218 -10.43 -10.06 9.18
CA GLY A 218 -10.48 -10.47 10.59
C GLY A 218 -10.80 -9.27 11.48
N GLU A 219 -9.95 -9.02 12.47
CA GLU A 219 -10.08 -7.88 13.38
C GLU A 219 -9.33 -6.61 12.91
N GLY A 220 -8.57 -6.70 11.81
CA GLY A 220 -7.73 -5.61 11.30
C GLY A 220 -8.12 -5.12 9.92
N MET A 221 -7.24 -4.33 9.30
CA MET A 221 -7.48 -3.64 8.04
C MET A 221 -6.39 -3.88 7.00
N VAL A 222 -6.80 -3.96 5.73
CA VAL A 222 -5.91 -3.89 4.57
C VAL A 222 -6.22 -2.63 3.76
N GLY A 223 -5.20 -1.82 3.52
CA GLY A 223 -5.25 -0.64 2.68
C GLY A 223 -4.47 -0.81 1.39
N TYR A 224 -4.89 -0.06 0.37
CA TYR A 224 -4.16 0.08 -0.89
C TYR A 224 -4.22 1.53 -1.36
N VAL A 225 -3.07 2.06 -1.77
CA VAL A 225 -2.91 3.34 -2.46
C VAL A 225 -2.11 3.07 -3.73
N GLY A 226 -2.76 3.19 -4.89
CA GLY A 226 -2.20 2.83 -6.19
C GLY A 226 -1.37 3.92 -6.87
N ASP A 227 -1.24 5.08 -6.23
CA ASP A 227 -0.52 6.25 -6.71
C ASP A 227 0.95 5.91 -7.04
N VAL A 228 1.41 6.33 -8.22
CA VAL A 228 2.77 6.13 -8.73
C VAL A 228 3.61 7.41 -8.63
N ASN A 229 2.95 8.55 -8.49
CA ASN A 229 3.51 9.89 -8.63
C ASN A 229 3.53 10.68 -7.31
N HIS A 230 2.94 10.14 -6.23
CA HIS A 230 2.87 10.74 -4.89
C HIS A 230 2.10 12.06 -4.94
N GLU A 231 0.90 12.00 -5.51
CA GLU A 231 -0.04 13.08 -5.45
C GLU A 231 -0.47 13.34 -4.00
N GLU A 232 -0.60 14.63 -3.64
CA GLU A 232 -0.87 15.08 -2.27
C GLU A 232 -2.14 14.43 -1.69
N GLU A 233 -3.17 14.22 -2.50
CA GLU A 233 -4.39 13.55 -2.08
C GLU A 233 -4.16 12.09 -1.70
N GLY A 234 -3.27 11.39 -2.40
CA GLY A 234 -2.90 10.01 -2.08
C GLY A 234 -2.10 9.90 -0.79
N GLU A 235 -1.18 10.83 -0.56
CA GLU A 235 -0.45 10.93 0.70
C GLU A 235 -1.39 11.18 1.88
N LYS A 236 -2.37 12.08 1.74
CA LYS A 236 -3.39 12.33 2.78
C LYS A 236 -4.20 11.09 3.12
N VAL A 237 -4.58 10.31 2.11
CA VAL A 237 -5.27 9.03 2.31
C VAL A 237 -4.38 8.04 3.05
N LEU A 238 -3.10 7.92 2.68
CA LEU A 238 -2.14 7.05 3.36
C LEU A 238 -1.97 7.44 4.84
N LEU A 239 -1.83 8.73 5.12
CA LEU A 239 -1.72 9.25 6.50
C LEU A 239 -2.99 8.94 7.31
N ALA A 240 -4.17 9.14 6.73
CA ALA A 240 -5.44 8.80 7.38
C ALA A 240 -5.58 7.28 7.61
N MET A 241 -5.10 6.43 6.71
CA MET A 241 -5.04 4.96 6.92
C MET A 241 -4.07 4.60 8.07
N CYS A 242 -3.00 5.36 8.25
CA CYS A 242 -2.07 5.21 9.38
C CYS A 242 -2.62 5.75 10.71
N GLY A 243 -3.76 6.46 10.67
CA GLY A 243 -4.35 7.16 11.81
C GLY A 243 -3.61 8.42 12.24
N LEU A 244 -2.85 9.02 11.32
CA LEU A 244 -2.02 10.20 11.57
C LEU A 244 -2.67 11.49 11.10
#